data_AF-E4NW09-F1
#
_entry.id   AF-E4NW09-F1
#
_cell.length_a   1.000
_cell.length_b   1.000
_cell.length_c   1.000
_cell.angle_alpha   90.00
_cell.angle_beta   90.00
_cell.angle_gamma   90.00
#
_symmetry.space_group_name_H-M   'P 1'
#
loop_
_entity.id
_entity.type
_entity.pdbx_description
1 polymer ?
#
loop_
_entity_poly.entity_id
_entity_poly.type
_entity_poly.pdbx_seq_one_letter_code
_entity_poly.pdbx_strand_id
1 'polypeptide(L)' 'MYGTVLDSLEDRYNPSVLSAVILLMGSSFSLFLFLNSPDFTNPYYVFGVGVTGLTLLFAAVMLVSVLLKRR' A
#
# COMPACT_ATOMS: atom_id res chain seq x y z
N MET A 1 -12.51 28.17 -6.00
CA MET A 1 -13.09 27.23 -5.00
C MET A 1 -12.63 25.79 -5.18
N TYR A 2 -12.48 25.27 -6.41
CA TYR A 2 -12.02 23.88 -6.64
C TYR A 2 -10.63 23.58 -6.04
N GLY A 3 -9.69 24.52 -6.16
CA GLY A 3 -8.33 24.36 -5.62
C GLY A 3 -8.27 24.22 -4.09
N THR A 4 -9.05 25.01 -3.34
CA THR A 4 -9.05 24.98 -1.87
C THR A 4 -9.59 23.67 -1.29
N VAL A 5 -10.57 23.06 -1.96
CA VAL A 5 -11.10 21.75 -1.57
C VAL A 5 -10.09 20.64 -1.87
N LEU A 6 -9.41 20.73 -3.01
CA LEU A 6 -8.36 19.77 -3.39
C LEU A 6 -7.16 19.86 -2.44
N ASP A 7 -6.73 21.07 -2.07
CA ASP A 7 -5.61 21.34 -1.15
C ASP A 7 -5.94 20.85 0.27
N SER A 8 -7.17 21.11 0.74
CA SER A 8 -7.61 20.64 2.06
C SER A 8 -7.78 19.12 2.12
N LEU A 9 -8.22 18.50 1.03
CA LEU A 9 -8.24 17.05 0.92
C LEU A 9 -6.83 16.49 0.81
N GLU A 10 -5.94 17.11 0.05
CA GLU A 10 -4.55 16.69 -0.08
C GLU A 10 -3.79 16.77 1.24
N ASP A 11 -4.02 17.81 2.05
CA ASP A 11 -3.37 17.97 3.36
C ASP A 11 -3.95 17.00 4.40
N ARG A 12 -5.26 16.73 4.33
CA ARG A 12 -5.95 15.79 5.24
C ARG A 12 -5.78 14.32 4.87
N TYR A 13 -5.64 14.02 3.58
CA TYR A 13 -5.39 12.68 3.04
C TYR A 13 -3.92 12.44 2.74
N ASN A 14 -3.00 13.39 2.99
CA ASN A 14 -1.57 13.19 2.83
C ASN A 14 -1.20 11.96 3.65
N PRO A 15 -0.97 10.79 3.03
CA PRO A 15 -0.74 9.59 3.79
C PRO A 15 0.59 9.83 4.50
N SER A 16 0.56 9.92 5.84
CA SER A 16 1.77 10.21 6.57
C SER A 16 2.80 9.13 6.22
N VAL A 17 4.06 9.52 6.03
CA VAL A 17 5.15 8.59 5.68
C VAL A 17 5.14 7.39 6.65
N LEU A 18 4.82 7.64 7.92
CA LEU A 18 4.67 6.63 8.96
C LEU A 18 3.48 5.67 8.70
N SER A 19 2.32 6.18 8.28
CA SER A 19 1.17 5.36 7.89
C SER A 19 1.52 4.42 6.74
N ALA A 20 2.23 4.92 5.72
CA ALA A 20 2.65 4.12 4.57
C ALA A 20 3.66 3.04 4.97
N VAL A 21 4.60 3.36 5.87
CA VAL A 21 5.56 2.38 6.41
C VAL A 21 4.85 1.28 7.20
N ILE A 22 3.88 1.61 8.05
CA ILE A 22 3.09 0.62 8.79
C ILE A 22 2.32 -0.29 7.83
N LEU A 23 1.71 0.28 6.79
CA LEU A 23 0.96 -0.47 5.79
C LEU A 23 1.85 -1.42 4.98
N LEU A 24 3.05 -0.97 4.61
CA LEU A 24 4.08 -1.81 3.99
C LEU A 24 4.53 -2.96 4.90
N MET A 25 4.75 -2.69 6.19
CA MET A 25 5.15 -3.70 7.18
C MET A 25 4.06 -4.78 7.33
N GLY A 26 2.81 -4.37 7.54
CA GLY A 26 1.68 -5.29 7.71
C GLY A 26 1.43 -6.12 6.44
N SER A 27 1.46 -5.48 5.27
CA SER A 27 1.27 -6.19 3.99
C SER A 27 2.40 -7.16 3.69
N SER A 28 3.64 -6.82 4.05
CA SER A 28 4.80 -7.71 3.91
C SER A 28 4.68 -8.93 4.82
N PHE A 29 4.21 -8.72 6.05
CA PHE A 29 3.96 -9.81 6.99
C PHE A 29 2.84 -10.75 6.49
N SER A 30 1.73 -10.21 5.98
CA SER A 30 0.67 -11.04 5.39
C SER A 30 1.17 -11.82 4.17
N LEU A 31 1.97 -11.20 3.30
CA LEU A 31 2.57 -11.89 2.15
C LEU A 31 3.52 -13.00 2.61
N PHE A 32 4.33 -12.75 3.63
CA PHE A 32 5.23 -13.75 4.22
C PHE A 32 4.47 -14.96 4.76
N LEU A 33 3.32 -14.74 5.41
CA LEU A 33 2.46 -15.83 5.90
C LEU A 33 1.88 -16.66 4.75
N PHE A 34 1.41 -16.02 3.68
CA PHE A 34 0.93 -16.75 2.50
C PHE A 34 2.05 -17.60 1.89
N LEU A 35 3.23 -17.00 1.67
CA LEU A 35 4.35 -17.69 1.01
C LEU A 35 4.94 -18.83 1.84
N ASN A 36 4.71 -18.86 3.17
CA ASN A 36 5.24 -19.92 4.04
C ASN A 36 4.58 -21.28 3.82
N SER A 37 3.31 -21.30 3.41
CA SER A 37 2.57 -22.54 3.15
C SER A 37 1.77 -22.40 1.86
N PRO A 38 2.43 -22.56 0.71
CA PRO A 38 1.80 -22.26 -0.56
C PRO A 38 0.78 -23.32 -0.98
N ASP A 39 -0.45 -22.90 -1.22
CA ASP A 39 -1.53 -23.72 -1.79
C ASP A 39 -1.98 -23.16 -3.14
N PHE A 40 -1.19 -23.44 -4.18
CA PHE A 40 -1.47 -22.96 -5.55
C PHE A 40 -2.70 -23.61 -6.20
N THR A 41 -3.22 -24.69 -5.61
CA THR A 41 -4.47 -25.33 -6.04
C THR A 41 -5.71 -24.60 -5.58
N ASN A 42 -5.59 -23.76 -4.54
CA ASN A 42 -6.70 -22.97 -4.02
C ASN A 42 -6.78 -21.59 -4.71
N PRO A 43 -7.86 -21.29 -5.45
CA PRO A 43 -7.99 -20.02 -6.15
C PRO A 43 -8.02 -18.80 -5.20
N TYR A 44 -8.51 -18.96 -3.97
CA TYR A 44 -8.53 -17.89 -2.98
C TYR A 44 -7.13 -17.57 -2.44
N TYR A 45 -6.25 -18.57 -2.35
CA TYR A 45 -4.85 -18.37 -2.00
C TYR A 45 -4.13 -17.57 -3.08
N VAL A 46 -4.26 -17.98 -4.35
CA VAL A 46 -3.64 -17.29 -5.49
C VAL A 46 -4.13 -15.84 -5.60
N PHE A 47 -5.45 -15.64 -5.43
CA PHE A 47 -6.04 -14.31 -5.39
C PHE A 47 -5.51 -13.48 -4.22
N GLY A 48 -5.43 -14.05 -3.01
CA GLY A 48 -4.89 -13.40 -1.82
C GLY A 48 -3.44 -12.94 -1.99
N VAL A 49 -2.57 -13.83 -2.51
CA VAL A 49 -1.18 -13.48 -2.84
C VAL A 49 -1.11 -12.35 -3.86
N GLY A 50 -1.91 -12.41 -4.92
CA GLY A 50 -1.97 -11.38 -5.96
C GLY A 50 -2.37 -10.01 -5.43
N VAL A 51 -3.46 -9.95 -4.65
CA VAL A 51 -3.95 -8.70 -4.03
C VAL A 51 -2.93 -8.12 -3.05
N THR A 52 -2.30 -8.98 -2.23
CA THR A 52 -1.30 -8.53 -1.24
C THR A 52 -0.04 -8.00 -1.93
N GLY A 53 0.40 -8.64 -3.01
CA GLY A 53 1.51 -8.17 -3.85
C GLY A 53 1.21 -6.82 -4.52
N LEU A 54 0.01 -6.65 -5.10
CA LEU A 54 -0.41 -5.37 -5.67
C LEU A 54 -0.48 -4.26 -4.61
N THR A 55 -0.98 -4.59 -3.42
CA THR A 55 -1.07 -3.64 -2.31
C THR A 55 0.32 -3.11 -1.92
N LEU A 56 1.31 -3.99 -1.83
CA LEU A 56 2.71 -3.60 -1.58
C LEU A 56 3.28 -2.70 -2.67
N LEU A 57 3.02 -3.03 -3.94
CA LEU A 57 3.48 -2.21 -5.08
C LEU A 57 2.89 -0.79 -5.02
N PHE A 58 1.57 -0.68 -4.87
CA PHE A 58 0.90 0.63 -4.79
C PHE A 58 1.34 1.43 -3.56
N ALA A 59 1.49 0.78 -2.40
CA ALA A 59 1.98 1.43 -1.20
C ALA A 59 3.40 1.99 -1.38
N ALA A 60 4.29 1.22 -2.02
CA ALA A 60 5.65 1.66 -2.32
C ALA A 60 5.67 2.84 -3.31
N VAL A 61 4.89 2.76 -4.39
CA VAL A 61 4.77 3.84 -5.39
C VAL A 61 4.23 5.13 -4.76
N MET A 62 3.18 5.03 -3.95
CA MET A 62 2.61 6.17 -3.23
C MET A 62 3.63 6.79 -2.28
N LEU A 63 4.35 5.97 -1.51
CA LEU A 63 5.37 6.45 -0.59
C LEU A 63 6.50 7.19 -1.32
N VAL A 64 7.01 6.62 -2.42
CA VAL A 64 8.05 7.24 -3.25
C VAL A 64 7.55 8.55 -3.86
N SER A 65 6.30 8.59 -4.33
CA SER A 65 5.69 9.80 -4.90
C SER A 65 5.56 10.92 -3.86
N VAL A 66 5.13 10.59 -2.63
CA VAL A 66 5.04 11.55 -1.52
C VAL A 66 6.43 12.05 -1.13
N LEU A 67 7.43 11.17 -1.05
CA LEU A 67 8.81 11.55 -0.74
C LEU A 67 9.44 12.44 -1.82
N LEU A 68 9.15 12.16 -3.10
CA LEU A 68 9.59 12.99 -4.22
C LEU A 68 8.91 14.37 -4.21
N LYS A 69 7.60 14.44 -3.92
CA LYS A 69 6.85 15.71 -3.86
C LYS A 69 7.28 16.60 -2.67
N ARG A 70 7.84 16.00 -1.60
CA ARG A 70 8.34 16.72 -0.43
C ARG A 70 9.80 17.19 -0.55
N ARG A 71 10.54 16.79 -1.59
CA ARG A 71 11.84 17.39 -1.95
C ARG A 71 11.65 18.63 -2.79
#